data_AF-A0A7S2SPA0-F1
#
_entry.id   AF-A0A7S2SPA0-F1
#
_cell.length_a   1.000
_cell.length_b   1.000
_cell.length_c   1.000
_cell.angle_alpha   90.00
_cell.angle_beta   90.00
_cell.angle_gamma   90.00
#
_symmetry.space_group_name_H-M   'P 1'
#
loop_
_entity.id
_entity.type
_entity.pdbx_description
1 polymer ?
#
loop_
_entity_poly.entity_id
_entity_poly.type
_entity_poly.pdbx_seq_one_letter_code
_entity_poly.pdbx_strand_id
1 'polypeptide(L)'
;VLFCGPGNQAESVGNAVLATPLLLGPLGMLVVPNLVPYVTLANVDPVTKHGSYICGATNDIFCTKTMWYDIAANPKTGKVMISPESNMDRSMVKVQGADLAFINRVIDG
;
A
#
# COMPACT_ATOMS: atom_id res chain seq x y z
N VAL A 1 -2.65 -3.21 3.04
CA VAL A 1 -1.49 -2.54 2.42
C VAL A 1 -1.30 -1.17 3.05
N LEU A 2 -0.07 -0.82 3.39
CA LEU A 2 0.27 0.44 4.06
C LEU A 2 1.29 1.22 3.22
N PHE A 3 1.00 2.47 2.91
CA PHE A 3 1.99 3.40 2.37
C PHE A 3 2.65 4.13 3.53
N CYS A 4 3.91 3.82 3.83
CA CYS A 4 4.65 4.45 4.92
C CYS A 4 6.13 4.59 4.60
N GLY A 5 6.77 5.62 5.18
CA GLY A 5 8.22 5.70 5.18
C GLY A 5 8.76 7.04 5.67
N PRO A 6 10.04 7.04 6.10
CA PRO A 6 10.67 8.20 6.71
C PRO A 6 10.78 9.37 5.74
N GLY A 7 10.40 10.56 6.22
CA GLY A 7 10.52 11.80 5.48
C GLY A 7 9.61 11.88 4.24
N ASN A 8 8.53 11.08 4.21
CA ASN A 8 7.45 11.25 3.25
C ASN A 8 6.52 12.39 3.68
N GLN A 9 6.04 13.16 2.71
CA GLN A 9 4.99 14.14 2.94
C GLN A 9 3.63 13.46 2.97
N ALA A 10 2.71 13.97 3.79
CA ALA A 10 1.35 13.44 3.90
C ALA A 10 0.62 13.47 2.54
N GLU A 11 0.88 14.49 1.72
CA GLU A 11 0.35 14.62 0.37
C GLU A 11 0.74 13.43 -0.51
N SER A 12 2.04 13.10 -0.58
CA SER A 12 2.52 11.99 -1.43
C SER A 12 1.92 10.65 -1.03
N VAL A 13 1.82 10.42 0.29
CA VAL A 13 1.25 9.19 0.84
C VAL A 13 -0.25 9.11 0.57
N GLY A 14 -0.98 10.20 0.80
CA GLY A 14 -2.42 10.28 0.55
C GLY A 14 -2.76 10.09 -0.93
N ASN A 15 -1.99 10.72 -1.82
CA ASN A 15 -2.13 10.56 -3.27
C ASN A 15 -1.89 9.12 -3.72
N ALA A 16 -0.88 8.43 -3.16
CA ALA A 16 -0.62 7.02 -3.48
C ALA A 16 -1.80 6.11 -3.07
N VAL A 17 -2.35 6.33 -1.87
CA VAL A 17 -3.54 5.60 -1.40
C VAL A 17 -4.72 5.83 -2.34
N LEU A 18 -5.03 7.09 -2.65
CA LEU A 18 -6.18 7.46 -3.50
C LEU A 18 -6.02 7.01 -4.96
N ALA A 19 -4.79 6.96 -5.49
CA ALA A 19 -4.51 6.49 -6.84
C ALA A 19 -4.67 4.96 -6.98
N THR A 20 -4.47 4.21 -5.89
CA THR A 20 -4.53 2.74 -5.92
C THR A 20 -5.85 2.18 -6.47
N PRO A 21 -7.05 2.59 -6.01
CA PRO A 21 -8.30 2.11 -6.59
C PRO A 21 -8.52 2.57 -8.05
N LEU A 22 -7.95 3.70 -8.47
CA LEU A 22 -8.06 4.16 -9.86
C LEU A 22 -7.34 3.22 -10.83
N LEU A 23 -6.23 2.63 -10.38
CA LEU A 23 -5.49 1.61 -11.14
C LEU A 23 -6.23 0.26 -11.21
N LEU A 24 -7.10 -0.02 -10.24
CA LEU A 24 -7.92 -1.24 -10.20
C LEU A 24 -9.24 -1.10 -10.98
N GLY A 25 -9.70 0.12 -11.25
CA GLY A 25 -10.93 0.40 -12.00
C GLY A 25 -11.03 -0.34 -13.34
N PRO A 26 -10.00 -0.31 -14.21
CA PRO A 26 -9.99 -1.04 -15.47
C PRO A 26 -10.08 -2.57 -15.33
N LEU A 27 -9.74 -3.11 -14.16
CA LEU A 27 -9.76 -4.54 -13.86
C LEU A 27 -11.12 -5.02 -13.31
N GLY A 28 -12.12 -4.11 -13.19
CA GLY A 28 -13.44 -4.44 -12.65
C GLY A 28 -13.47 -4.71 -11.14
N MET A 29 -12.33 -4.52 -10.45
CA MET A 29 -12.12 -4.80 -9.04
C MET A 29 -12.22 -3.50 -8.23
N LEU A 30 -13.43 -2.95 -8.09
CA LEU A 30 -13.62 -1.62 -7.46
C LEU A 30 -13.73 -1.67 -5.92
N VAL A 31 -13.76 -2.85 -5.29
CA VAL A 31 -14.06 -2.94 -3.85
C VAL A 31 -12.78 -3.08 -3.04
N VAL A 32 -12.15 -1.94 -2.74
CA VAL A 32 -11.25 -1.84 -1.59
C VAL A 32 -12.10 -1.35 -0.41
N PRO A 33 -12.48 -2.23 0.55
CA PRO A 33 -13.50 -1.89 1.53
C PRO A 33 -13.08 -0.79 2.51
N ASN A 34 -11.78 -0.58 2.74
CA ASN A 34 -11.27 0.44 3.67
C ASN A 34 -10.09 1.19 3.05
N LEU A 35 -10.41 2.31 2.40
CA LEU A 35 -9.42 3.24 1.85
C LEU A 35 -9.26 4.43 2.81
N VAL A 36 -8.11 4.54 3.47
CA VAL A 36 -7.85 5.62 4.42
C VAL A 36 -6.57 6.34 3.99
N PRO A 37 -6.68 7.50 3.31
CA PRO A 37 -5.54 8.22 2.76
C PRO A 37 -4.46 8.55 3.78
N TYR A 38 -4.87 8.79 5.03
CA TYR A 38 -3.97 9.15 6.09
C TYR A 38 -4.46 8.67 7.46
N VAL A 39 -3.58 7.97 8.16
CA VAL A 39 -3.78 7.44 9.50
C VAL A 39 -2.81 8.12 10.47
N THR A 40 -3.26 8.30 11.71
CA THR A 40 -2.47 8.95 12.77
C THR A 40 -2.28 7.99 13.93
N LEU A 41 -1.24 8.22 14.74
CA LEU A 41 -1.05 7.44 15.97
C LEU A 41 -2.18 7.65 17.00
N ALA A 42 -2.91 8.76 16.89
CA ALA A 42 -4.08 9.01 17.74
C ALA A 42 -5.27 8.10 17.38
N ASN A 43 -5.34 7.61 16.14
CA ASN A 43 -6.37 6.68 15.70
C ASN A 43 -5.78 5.60 14.77
N VAL A 44 -5.44 4.45 15.37
CA VAL A 44 -4.88 3.29 14.66
C VAL A 44 -5.94 2.30 14.19
N ASP A 45 -7.22 2.56 14.47
CA ASP A 45 -8.34 1.68 14.13
C ASP A 45 -8.37 1.23 12.66
N PRO A 46 -8.09 2.11 11.67
CA PRO A 46 -8.09 1.70 10.26
C PRO A 46 -7.10 0.60 9.91
N VAL A 47 -6.04 0.45 10.72
CA VAL A 47 -4.96 -0.51 10.50
C VAL A 47 -5.15 -1.76 11.37
N THR A 48 -5.79 -1.63 12.54
CA THR A 48 -5.90 -2.72 13.52
C THR A 48 -7.23 -3.45 13.49
N LYS A 49 -8.34 -2.78 13.13
CA LYS A 49 -9.69 -3.36 13.20
C LYS A 49 -10.17 -3.98 11.89
N HIS A 50 -9.53 -3.65 10.77
CA HIS A 50 -9.99 -4.05 9.44
C HIS A 50 -9.08 -5.12 8.84
N GLY A 51 -9.65 -6.25 8.42
CA GLY A 51 -8.90 -7.33 7.76
C GLY A 51 -8.49 -7.04 6.31
N SER A 52 -8.98 -5.96 5.71
CA SER A 52 -8.59 -5.53 4.37
C SER A 52 -8.63 -4.02 4.30
N TYR A 53 -7.48 -3.40 4.07
CA TYR A 53 -7.34 -1.95 4.03
C TYR A 53 -6.22 -1.52 3.08
N ILE A 54 -6.32 -0.27 2.62
CA ILE A 54 -5.23 0.49 2.03
C ILE A 54 -5.12 1.81 2.78
N CYS A 55 -4.04 1.97 3.53
CA CYS A 55 -3.83 3.08 4.45
C CYS A 55 -2.53 3.82 4.14
N GLY A 56 -2.48 5.09 4.51
CA GLY A 56 -1.28 5.91 4.42
C GLY A 56 -0.82 6.42 5.79
N ALA A 57 0.48 6.43 6.06
CA ALA A 57 1.06 7.04 7.26
C ALA A 57 2.45 7.64 6.98
N THR A 58 2.80 8.73 7.66
CA THR A 58 4.13 9.35 7.58
C THR A 58 5.03 9.00 8.75
N ASN A 59 4.45 8.44 9.82
CA ASN A 59 5.19 8.10 11.02
C ASN A 59 5.85 6.72 10.88
N ASP A 60 7.15 6.66 11.14
CA ASP A 60 7.98 5.45 11.00
C ASP A 60 7.55 4.29 11.90
N ILE A 61 6.85 4.57 13.00
CA ILE A 61 6.30 3.54 13.89
C ILE A 61 5.37 2.59 13.12
N PHE A 62 4.65 3.09 12.11
CA PHE A 62 3.79 2.23 11.31
C PHE A 62 4.59 1.24 10.46
N CYS A 63 5.79 1.59 10.02
CA CYS A 63 6.65 0.68 9.27
C CYS A 63 7.34 -0.35 10.18
N THR A 64 7.60 -0.02 11.45
CA THR A 64 8.26 -0.95 12.39
C THR A 64 7.30 -1.97 13.00
N LYS A 65 6.00 -1.66 13.09
CA LYS A 65 4.96 -2.56 13.58
C LYS A 65 4.49 -3.51 12.46
N THR A 66 5.30 -4.51 12.13
CA THR A 66 5.03 -5.49 11.06
C THR A 66 3.72 -6.26 11.24
N MET A 67 3.24 -6.42 12.48
CA MET A 67 1.91 -6.98 12.80
C MET A 67 0.72 -6.16 12.26
N TRP A 68 0.93 -4.91 11.86
CA TRP A 68 -0.13 -4.01 11.43
C TRP A 68 -0.43 -4.09 9.95
N TYR A 69 0.47 -4.64 9.13
CA TYR A 69 0.34 -4.64 7.68
C TYR A 69 0.82 -5.95 7.07
N ASP A 70 0.27 -6.30 5.91
CA ASP A 70 0.82 -7.37 5.08
C ASP A 70 1.96 -6.87 4.20
N ILE A 71 1.77 -5.69 3.62
CA ILE A 71 2.72 -5.01 2.73
C ILE A 71 2.83 -3.55 3.17
N ALA A 72 4.05 -3.06 3.35
CA ALA A 72 4.39 -1.66 3.53
C ALA A 72 5.21 -1.15 2.34
N ALA A 73 4.79 -0.06 1.71
CA ALA A 73 5.47 0.54 0.56
C ALA A 73 5.91 1.98 0.89
N ASN A 74 7.17 2.29 0.59
CA ASN A 74 7.69 3.65 0.71
C ASN A 74 7.60 4.36 -0.65
N PRO A 75 6.70 5.34 -0.83
CA PRO A 75 6.52 6.02 -2.12
C PRO A 75 7.75 6.81 -2.58
N LYS A 76 8.61 7.29 -1.67
CA LYS A 76 9.80 8.07 -2.02
C LYS A 76 10.98 7.20 -2.47
N THR A 77 11.16 6.03 -1.87
CA THR A 77 12.28 5.14 -2.20
C THR A 77 11.91 4.00 -3.14
N GLY A 78 10.61 3.77 -3.36
CA GLY A 78 10.11 2.60 -4.08
C GLY A 78 10.30 1.28 -3.32
N LYS A 79 10.81 1.32 -2.09
CA LYS A 79 11.04 0.09 -1.30
C LYS A 79 9.71 -0.49 -0.84
N VAL A 80 9.48 -1.75 -1.20
CA VAL A 80 8.35 -2.55 -0.71
C VAL A 80 8.86 -3.55 0.32
N MET A 81 8.16 -3.63 1.43
CA MET A 81 8.43 -4.53 2.54
C MET A 81 7.21 -5.41 2.76
N ILE A 82 7.43 -6.71 2.86
CA ILE A 82 6.37 -7.68 3.18
C ILE A 82 6.56 -8.07 4.64
N SER A 83 5.50 -8.01 5.41
CA SER A 83 5.53 -8.38 6.81
C SER A 83 5.84 -9.88 6.99
N PRO A 84 6.81 -10.25 7.84
CA PRO A 84 7.07 -11.64 8.20
C PRO A 84 5.86 -12.34 8.83
N GLU A 85 5.04 -11.60 9.57
CA GLU A 85 3.87 -12.09 10.30
C GLU A 85 2.60 -12.14 9.44
N SER A 86 2.68 -11.68 8.18
CA SER A 86 1.56 -11.74 7.25
C SER A 86 1.22 -13.17 6.86
N ASN A 87 -0.07 -13.51 6.95
CA ASN A 87 -0.64 -14.75 6.41
C ASN A 87 -0.92 -14.68 4.90
N MET A 88 -0.53 -13.60 4.23
CA MET A 88 -0.73 -13.44 2.79
C MET A 88 0.04 -14.52 2.03
N ASP A 89 -0.65 -15.18 1.10
CA ASP A 89 -0.01 -16.15 0.21
C ASP A 89 0.97 -15.41 -0.72
N ARG A 90 2.26 -15.55 -0.44
CA ARG A 90 3.35 -14.93 -1.20
C ARG A 90 3.38 -15.41 -2.65
N SER A 91 2.78 -16.56 -2.96
CA SER A 91 2.69 -17.07 -4.33
C SER A 91 1.72 -16.26 -5.21
N MET A 92 0.84 -15.46 -4.60
CA MET A 92 -0.04 -14.52 -5.30
C MET A 92 0.68 -13.24 -5.73
N VAL A 93 1.76 -12.86 -5.04
CA VAL A 93 2.61 -11.73 -5.46
C VAL A 93 3.64 -12.23 -6.48
N LYS A 94 3.15 -12.67 -7.63
CA LYS A 94 3.99 -12.92 -8.80
C LYS A 94 3.86 -11.73 -9.72
N VAL A 95 4.90 -10.91 -9.75
CA VAL A 95 5.09 -9.95 -10.83
C VAL A 95 5.41 -10.77 -12.09
N GLN A 96 4.40 -11.07 -12.90
CA GLN A 96 4.60 -11.83 -14.13
C GLN A 96 5.11 -10.90 -15.22
N GLY A 97 5.89 -11.45 -16.16
CA GLY A 97 6.55 -10.64 -17.21
C GLY A 97 5.60 -9.79 -18.05
N ALA A 98 4.32 -10.20 -18.17
CA ALA A 98 3.28 -9.41 -18.83
C ALA A 98 2.89 -8.16 -18.04
N ASP A 99 2.81 -8.24 -16.71
CA ASP A 99 2.51 -7.09 -15.84
C ASP A 99 3.68 -6.09 -15.85
N LEU A 100 4.93 -6.58 -15.86
CA LEU A 100 6.11 -5.73 -16.05
C LEU A 100 6.14 -5.08 -17.43
N ALA A 101 5.80 -5.82 -18.49
CA ALA A 101 5.73 -5.27 -19.83
C ALA A 101 4.65 -4.19 -19.96
N PHE A 102 3.50 -4.38 -19.30
CA PHE A 102 2.45 -3.38 -19.22
C PHE A 102 2.91 -2.14 -18.44
N ILE A 103 3.49 -2.33 -17.25
CA ILE A 103 4.02 -1.23 -16.43
C ILE A 103 5.10 -0.46 -17.19
N ASN A 104 6.07 -1.14 -17.81
CA ASN A 104 7.11 -0.50 -18.61
C ASN A 104 6.53 0.25 -19.81
N ARG A 105 5.57 -0.34 -20.52
CA ARG A 105 4.90 0.32 -21.64
C ARG A 105 4.16 1.60 -21.22
N VAL A 106 3.51 1.61 -20.05
CA VAL A 106 2.84 2.80 -19.50
C VAL A 106 3.85 3.86 -19.06
N ILE A 107 5.03 3.46 -18.56
CA ILE A 107 6.11 4.38 -18.16
C ILE A 107 6.82 4.97 -19.38
N ASP A 108 7.03 4.18 -20.44
CA ASP A 108 7.77 4.59 -21.62
C ASP A 108 6.95 5.45 -22.62
N GLY A 109 5.61 5.45 -22.49
CA GLY A 109 4.69 6.25 -23.32
C GLY A 109 4.19 5.54 -24.57
#